data_AF-X1TUT6-F1
#
_entry.id   AF-X1TUT6-F1
#
_cell.length_a   1.000
_cell.length_b   1.000
_cell.length_c   1.000
_cell.angle_alpha   90.00
_cell.angle_beta   90.00
_cell.angle_gamma   90.00
#
_symmetry.space_group_name_H-M   'P 1'
#
loop_
_entity.id
_entity.type
_entity.pdbx_description
1 polymer ?
#
loop_
_entity_poly.entity_id
_entity_poly.type
_entity_poly.pdbx_seq_one_letter_code
_entity_poly.pdbx_strand_id
1 'polypeptide(L)'
;VEEQLEAIKAGLLFEYTKMTKLYRCPVAGRGEMRTYSIVHSMNGVEFTGSGKVYTKLSQITRPGERIVFLDDYGEDWDACWAVWYTQPSWWNPIPMRHHKGTTLAFAEGHCESWSWRDQRTIDYGSEPWAISEAGAGVNKNQPGNVDLMKLQKAVWGDLGYEP
;
A
#
# COMPACT_ATOMS: atom_id res chain seq x y z
N VAL A 1 9.48 -19.25 -7.16
CA VAL A 1 9.60 -19.31 -5.67
C VAL A 1 11.03 -19.08 -5.24
N GLU A 2 11.98 -19.93 -5.63
CA GLU A 2 13.38 -19.80 -5.22
C GLU A 2 13.96 -18.44 -5.58
N GLU A 3 13.80 -17.99 -6.83
CA GLU A 3 14.20 -16.65 -7.28
C GLU A 3 13.62 -15.52 -6.41
N GLN A 4 12.34 -15.58 -6.06
CA GLN A 4 11.71 -14.57 -5.18
C GLN A 4 12.31 -14.60 -3.76
N LEU A 5 12.62 -15.78 -3.24
CA LEU A 5 13.26 -15.92 -1.92
C LEU A 5 14.68 -15.38 -1.94
N GLU A 6 15.45 -15.59 -3.01
CA GLU A 6 16.78 -15.01 -3.17
C GLU A 6 16.71 -13.48 -3.33
N ALA A 7 15.74 -12.97 -4.08
CA ALA A 7 15.50 -11.52 -4.18
C ALA A 7 15.15 -10.90 -2.80
N ILE A 8 14.30 -11.57 -2.00
CA ILE A 8 14.01 -11.14 -0.63
C ILE A 8 15.27 -11.14 0.23
N LYS A 9 16.07 -12.21 0.18
CA LYS A 9 17.31 -12.32 0.97
C LYS A 9 18.36 -11.28 0.59
N ALA A 10 18.39 -10.87 -0.68
CA ALA A 10 19.26 -9.82 -1.19
C ALA A 10 18.75 -8.39 -0.87
N GLY A 11 17.50 -8.24 -0.41
CA GLY A 11 16.91 -6.94 -0.10
C GLY A 11 17.41 -6.33 1.21
N LEU A 12 17.46 -5.00 1.28
CA LEU A 12 18.00 -4.25 2.42
C LEU A 12 17.29 -4.52 3.75
N LEU A 13 15.98 -4.80 3.71
CA LEU A 13 15.21 -5.12 4.92
C LEU A 13 15.63 -6.48 5.52
N PHE A 14 16.15 -7.40 4.71
CA PHE A 14 16.44 -8.77 5.15
C PHE A 14 17.62 -8.85 6.11
N GLU A 15 18.56 -7.91 6.03
CA GLU A 15 19.69 -7.81 6.96
C GLU A 15 19.23 -7.70 8.41
N TYR A 16 18.05 -7.09 8.64
CA TYR A 16 17.45 -6.91 9.95
C TYR A 16 16.49 -8.04 10.31
N THR A 17 15.66 -8.47 9.36
CA THR A 17 14.58 -9.42 9.64
C THR A 17 15.05 -10.87 9.66
N LYS A 18 16.00 -11.23 8.77
CA LYS A 18 16.59 -12.58 8.59
C LYS A 18 15.56 -13.71 8.53
N MET A 19 14.34 -13.41 8.08
CA MET A 19 13.23 -14.36 8.08
C MET A 19 12.30 -14.09 6.88
N THR A 20 12.38 -14.96 5.88
CA THR A 20 11.59 -14.81 4.64
C THR A 20 10.09 -14.91 4.87
N LYS A 21 9.65 -15.62 5.93
CA LYS A 21 8.23 -15.72 6.29
C LYS A 21 7.58 -14.38 6.63
N LEU A 22 8.35 -13.36 7.06
CA LEU A 22 7.81 -12.03 7.37
C LEU A 22 7.30 -11.27 6.14
N TYR A 23 7.74 -11.65 4.94
CA TYR A 23 7.39 -10.98 3.69
C TYR A 23 6.08 -11.48 3.09
N ARG A 24 5.52 -12.57 3.66
CA ARG A 24 4.41 -13.31 3.06
C ARG A 24 3.25 -13.47 4.03
N CYS A 25 2.08 -13.07 3.55
CA CYS A 25 0.80 -13.31 4.19
C CYS A 25 0.49 -14.82 4.21
N PRO A 26 0.00 -15.39 5.33
CA PRO A 26 -0.36 -16.81 5.41
C PRO A 26 -1.44 -17.25 4.40
N VAL A 27 -2.32 -16.33 3.98
CA VAL A 27 -3.36 -16.60 2.98
C VAL A 27 -2.93 -16.28 1.54
N ALA A 28 -1.64 -15.98 1.32
CA ALA A 28 -1.10 -15.69 0.00
C ALA A 28 -1.25 -16.87 -0.98
N GLY A 29 -1.37 -16.56 -2.26
CA GLY A 29 -1.52 -17.55 -3.33
C GLY A 29 -0.30 -18.46 -3.44
N ARG A 30 -0.49 -19.70 -3.92
CA ARG A 30 0.62 -20.67 -4.02
C ARG A 30 1.76 -20.07 -4.85
N GLY A 31 2.95 -19.97 -4.24
CA GLY A 31 4.15 -19.47 -4.92
C GLY A 31 4.48 -17.98 -4.73
N GLU A 32 3.57 -17.19 -4.14
CA GLU A 32 3.74 -15.74 -3.93
C GLU A 32 4.55 -15.39 -2.65
N MET A 33 5.82 -14.99 -2.77
CA MET A 33 6.71 -14.85 -1.60
C MET A 33 6.78 -13.44 -0.99
N ARG A 34 6.28 -12.42 -1.69
CA ARG A 34 6.14 -11.05 -1.18
C ARG A 34 4.69 -10.61 -1.34
N THR A 35 4.03 -10.25 -0.25
CA THR A 35 2.63 -9.77 -0.25
C THR A 35 2.44 -8.48 0.51
N TYR A 36 3.54 -7.81 0.84
CA TYR A 36 3.51 -6.51 1.48
C TYR A 36 4.47 -5.60 0.72
N SER A 37 4.03 -4.38 0.48
CA SER A 37 4.85 -3.36 -0.17
C SER A 37 4.97 -2.15 0.75
N ILE A 38 6.11 -1.48 0.64
CA ILE A 38 6.32 -0.20 1.31
C ILE A 38 5.48 0.87 0.59
N VAL A 39 4.96 1.87 1.31
CA VAL A 39 4.28 2.99 0.67
C VAL A 39 5.28 4.00 0.12
N HIS A 40 4.93 4.65 -0.99
CA HIS A 40 5.79 5.62 -1.66
C HIS A 40 6.24 6.80 -0.78
N SER A 41 5.45 7.15 0.26
CA SER A 41 5.78 8.20 1.22
C SER A 41 6.91 7.84 2.18
N MET A 42 7.32 6.56 2.24
CA MET A 42 8.38 6.05 3.10
C MET A 42 9.57 5.61 2.27
N ASN A 43 10.56 6.49 2.14
CA ASN A 43 11.81 6.26 1.41
C ASN A 43 11.63 5.98 -0.10
N GLY A 44 10.56 6.51 -0.71
CA GLY A 44 10.35 6.54 -2.16
C GLY A 44 10.89 7.82 -2.81
N VAL A 45 10.24 8.25 -3.90
CA VAL A 45 10.59 9.46 -4.67
C VAL A 45 9.41 10.44 -4.70
N GLU A 46 9.65 11.74 -4.62
CA GLU A 46 8.59 12.73 -4.85
C GLU A 46 8.28 12.82 -6.35
N PHE A 47 6.99 12.78 -6.69
CA PHE A 47 6.50 12.92 -8.06
C PHE A 47 5.40 13.98 -8.13
N THR A 48 5.08 14.46 -9.34
CA THR A 48 3.98 15.40 -9.55
C THR A 48 2.68 14.82 -9.02
N GLY A 49 2.08 15.45 -8.02
CA GLY A 49 0.84 14.98 -7.38
C GLY A 49 1.02 14.07 -6.16
N SER A 50 2.26 13.83 -5.74
CA SER A 50 2.61 13.19 -4.45
C SER A 50 2.62 14.20 -3.29
N GLY A 51 2.53 13.67 -2.07
CA GLY A 51 2.80 14.43 -0.85
C GLY A 51 4.27 14.30 -0.45
N LYS A 52 4.59 14.76 0.76
CA LYS A 52 5.96 14.69 1.28
C LYS A 52 6.43 13.25 1.48
N VAL A 53 7.63 12.95 0.99
CA VAL A 53 8.33 11.68 1.23
C VAL A 53 9.30 11.81 2.40
N TYR A 54 9.32 10.82 3.28
CA TYR A 54 10.21 10.76 4.44
C TYR A 54 11.28 9.71 4.27
N THR A 55 12.53 10.05 4.58
CA THR A 55 13.69 9.12 4.52
C THR A 55 14.23 8.79 5.91
N LYS A 56 13.76 9.49 6.95
CA LYS A 56 14.15 9.27 8.35
C LYS A 56 12.92 9.23 9.24
N LEU A 57 12.89 8.27 10.17
CA LEU A 57 11.80 8.13 11.15
C LEU A 57 11.60 9.42 11.98
N SER A 58 12.67 10.13 12.33
CA SER A 58 12.61 11.39 13.09
C SER A 58 11.90 12.55 12.36
N GLN A 59 11.66 12.43 11.07
CA GLN A 59 10.89 13.43 10.31
C GLN A 59 9.37 13.23 10.45
N ILE A 60 8.94 12.08 10.97
CA ILE A 60 7.54 11.69 11.08
C ILE A 60 7.01 12.13 12.44
N THR A 61 6.17 13.17 12.46
CA THR A 61 5.66 13.77 13.71
C THR A 61 4.62 12.92 14.44
N ARG A 62 3.82 12.14 13.70
CA ARG A 62 2.74 11.28 14.23
C ARG A 62 2.92 9.85 13.71
N PRO A 63 3.94 9.11 14.18
CA PRO A 63 4.30 7.82 13.59
C PRO A 63 3.21 6.75 13.74
N GLY A 64 2.36 6.85 14.77
CA GLY A 64 1.17 6.01 14.94
C GLY A 64 0.03 6.27 13.96
N GLU A 65 0.14 7.27 13.08
CA GLU A 65 -0.88 7.53 12.05
C GLU A 65 -0.31 7.45 10.64
N ARG A 66 0.93 6.98 10.52
CA ARG A 66 1.66 6.92 9.27
C ARG A 66 2.02 5.50 8.94
N ILE A 67 1.44 4.98 7.87
CA ILE A 67 1.73 3.61 7.43
C ILE A 67 3.09 3.54 6.74
N VAL A 68 3.76 2.42 6.92
CA VAL A 68 5.00 2.05 6.22
C VAL A 68 4.75 0.93 5.24
N PHE A 69 4.02 -0.11 5.65
CA PHE A 69 3.68 -1.24 4.80
C PHE A 69 2.17 -1.44 4.73
N LEU A 70 1.70 -1.92 3.58
CA LEU A 70 0.38 -2.50 3.42
C LEU A 70 0.44 -3.82 2.66
N ASP A 71 -0.64 -4.61 2.75
CA ASP A 71 -0.88 -5.75 1.86
C ASP A 71 -0.89 -5.28 0.40
N ASP A 72 -0.30 -6.09 -0.47
CA ASP A 72 -0.15 -5.79 -1.88
C ASP A 72 -0.10 -7.08 -2.71
N TYR A 73 -0.19 -6.93 -4.01
CA TYR A 73 -0.15 -8.00 -4.99
C TYR A 73 1.28 -8.28 -5.44
N GLY A 74 1.57 -9.56 -5.70
CA GLY A 74 2.84 -9.97 -6.32
C GLY A 74 3.01 -9.45 -7.75
N GLU A 75 1.91 -9.06 -8.39
CA GLU A 75 1.85 -8.43 -9.72
C GLU A 75 2.40 -7.01 -9.74
N ASP A 76 2.46 -6.32 -8.59
CA ASP A 76 3.09 -5.00 -8.48
C ASP A 76 4.62 -5.15 -8.52
N TRP A 77 5.22 -4.93 -9.69
CA TRP A 77 6.66 -5.10 -9.87
C TRP A 77 7.50 -3.99 -9.23
N ASP A 78 6.91 -2.82 -8.94
CA ASP A 78 7.62 -1.70 -8.30
C ASP A 78 7.94 -1.99 -6.83
N ALA A 79 7.26 -2.99 -6.24
CA ALA A 79 7.40 -3.36 -4.83
C ALA A 79 7.14 -2.17 -3.88
N CYS A 80 6.36 -1.20 -4.36
CA CYS A 80 6.10 0.08 -3.73
C CYS A 80 4.68 0.50 -4.09
N TRP A 81 3.85 0.76 -3.09
CA TRP A 81 2.46 1.06 -3.29
C TRP A 81 2.20 2.57 -3.17
N ALA A 82 1.43 3.14 -4.10
CA ALA A 82 1.13 4.55 -4.16
C ALA A 82 -0.38 4.85 -4.22
N VAL A 83 -0.71 6.05 -3.73
CA VAL A 83 -2.01 6.70 -3.91
C VAL A 83 -1.75 8.17 -4.16
N TRP A 84 -2.58 8.82 -4.99
CA TRP A 84 -2.45 10.24 -5.23
C TRP A 84 -2.58 11.05 -3.94
N TYR A 85 -1.86 12.16 -3.82
CA TYR A 85 -2.01 13.08 -2.70
C TYR A 85 -2.89 14.28 -3.07
N THR A 86 -2.78 14.77 -4.30
CA THR A 86 -3.40 16.03 -4.77
C THR A 86 -4.77 15.86 -5.42
N GLN A 87 -5.30 14.64 -5.47
CA GLN A 87 -6.60 14.36 -6.07
C GLN A 87 -7.27 13.15 -5.41
N PRO A 88 -8.61 13.05 -5.44
CA PRO A 88 -9.34 11.91 -4.90
C PRO A 88 -9.25 10.72 -5.86
N SER A 89 -8.06 10.20 -6.12
CA SER A 89 -7.87 9.05 -7.01
C SER A 89 -6.97 7.98 -6.42
N TRP A 90 -7.30 6.72 -6.68
CA TRP A 90 -6.36 5.61 -6.56
C TRP A 90 -5.25 5.74 -7.61
N TRP A 91 -4.04 5.28 -7.27
CA TRP A 91 -2.95 5.08 -8.24
C TRP A 91 -2.83 3.59 -8.53
N ASN A 92 -2.37 2.83 -7.53
CA ASN A 92 -2.28 1.37 -7.60
C ASN A 92 -3.67 0.73 -7.36
N PRO A 93 -3.86 -0.51 -7.85
CA PRO A 93 -4.93 -1.38 -7.38
C PRO A 93 -4.91 -1.54 -5.86
N ILE A 94 -6.08 -1.68 -5.25
CA ILE A 94 -6.18 -1.86 -3.80
C ILE A 94 -6.22 -3.35 -3.43
N PRO A 95 -5.55 -3.76 -2.35
CA PRO A 95 -5.60 -5.14 -1.86
C PRO A 95 -7.00 -5.54 -1.35
N MET A 96 -7.40 -6.76 -1.71
CA MET A 96 -8.62 -7.44 -1.24
C MET A 96 -8.35 -8.86 -0.72
N ARG A 97 -7.08 -9.19 -0.46
CA ARG A 97 -6.68 -10.52 0.02
C ARG A 97 -7.30 -10.85 1.38
N HIS A 98 -7.51 -9.83 2.22
CA HIS A 98 -8.06 -9.95 3.56
C HIS A 98 -9.56 -9.63 3.60
N HIS A 99 -10.34 -10.25 2.69
CA HIS A 99 -11.74 -9.92 2.42
C HIS A 99 -11.90 -8.49 1.89
N LYS A 100 -12.98 -7.80 2.26
CA LYS A 100 -13.23 -6.39 1.95
C LYS A 100 -12.36 -5.48 2.82
N GLY A 101 -11.04 -5.62 2.73
CA GLY A 101 -10.13 -4.92 3.61
C GLY A 101 -8.65 -5.14 3.32
N THR A 102 -7.81 -4.45 4.11
CA THR A 102 -6.36 -4.48 4.05
C THR A 102 -5.74 -4.62 5.44
N THR A 103 -4.45 -4.95 5.48
CA THR A 103 -3.62 -4.94 6.68
C THR A 103 -2.51 -3.92 6.52
N LEU A 104 -2.23 -3.17 7.58
CA LEU A 104 -1.31 -2.02 7.57
C LEU A 104 -0.32 -2.16 8.74
N ALA A 105 0.93 -1.73 8.52
CA ALA A 105 1.92 -1.54 9.57
C ALA A 105 2.33 -0.07 9.65
N PHE A 106 2.40 0.48 10.85
CA PHE A 106 2.63 1.91 11.11
C PHE A 106 4.08 2.19 11.50
N ALA A 107 4.50 3.44 11.35
CA ALA A 107 5.90 3.84 11.54
C ALA A 107 6.41 3.66 12.97
N GLU A 108 5.52 3.60 13.97
CA GLU A 108 5.88 3.26 15.36
C GLU A 108 5.87 1.75 15.67
N GLY A 109 5.46 0.91 14.73
CA GLY A 109 5.57 -0.55 14.82
C GLY A 109 4.29 -1.30 15.16
N HIS A 110 3.15 -0.63 15.36
CA HIS A 110 1.86 -1.31 15.49
C HIS A 110 1.28 -1.69 14.12
N CYS A 111 0.30 -2.58 14.12
CA CYS A 111 -0.42 -3.00 12.91
C CYS A 111 -1.93 -2.87 13.11
N GLU A 112 -2.65 -2.60 12.03
CA GLU A 112 -4.11 -2.56 12.01
C GLU A 112 -4.67 -3.36 10.82
N SER A 113 -5.91 -3.84 10.97
CA SER A 113 -6.70 -4.38 9.86
C SER A 113 -7.88 -3.46 9.61
N TRP A 114 -8.01 -2.98 8.37
CA TRP A 114 -9.08 -2.06 7.98
C TRP A 114 -10.05 -2.76 7.05
N SER A 115 -11.34 -2.59 7.31
CA SER A 115 -12.40 -2.94 6.36
C SER A 115 -12.76 -1.75 5.49
N TRP A 116 -12.88 -1.99 4.19
CA TRP A 116 -13.41 -1.04 3.22
C TRP A 116 -14.91 -0.85 3.44
N ARG A 117 -15.35 0.39 3.44
CA ARG A 117 -16.72 0.81 3.77
C ARG A 117 -17.45 1.40 2.57
N ASP A 118 -16.74 2.08 1.68
CA ASP A 118 -17.31 2.63 0.45
C ASP A 118 -17.46 1.51 -0.58
N GLN A 119 -18.66 1.39 -1.15
CA GLN A 119 -18.93 0.36 -2.16
C GLN A 119 -18.03 0.54 -3.39
N ARG A 120 -17.66 1.79 -3.74
CA ARG A 120 -16.75 2.06 -4.86
C ARG A 120 -15.34 1.52 -4.61
N THR A 121 -14.89 1.53 -3.36
CA THR A 121 -13.63 0.89 -2.94
C THR A 121 -13.75 -0.63 -3.11
N ILE A 122 -14.82 -1.23 -2.59
CA ILE A 122 -15.04 -2.67 -2.68
C ILE A 122 -15.13 -3.14 -4.14
N ASP A 123 -15.85 -2.40 -4.98
CA ASP A 123 -16.00 -2.70 -6.41
C ASP A 123 -14.64 -2.59 -7.11
N TYR A 124 -13.88 -1.52 -6.87
CA TYR A 124 -12.55 -1.33 -7.44
C TYR A 124 -11.59 -2.46 -7.05
N GLY A 125 -11.53 -2.83 -5.77
CA GLY A 125 -10.67 -3.92 -5.31
C GLY A 125 -11.11 -5.32 -5.76
N SER A 126 -12.38 -5.50 -6.13
CA SER A 126 -12.90 -6.79 -6.60
C SER A 126 -12.55 -7.06 -8.07
N GLU A 127 -12.01 -6.07 -8.78
CA GLU A 127 -11.54 -6.24 -10.15
C GLU A 127 -10.21 -7.02 -10.19
N PRO A 128 -9.94 -7.75 -11.28
CA PRO A 128 -8.61 -8.31 -11.50
C PRO A 128 -7.57 -7.21 -11.51
N TRP A 129 -6.41 -7.44 -10.87
CA TRP A 129 -5.31 -6.48 -10.77
C TRP A 129 -4.99 -5.81 -12.11
N ALA A 130 -4.91 -6.59 -13.20
CA ALA A 130 -4.59 -6.09 -14.54
C ALA A 130 -5.62 -5.09 -15.10
N ILE A 131 -6.90 -5.22 -14.72
CA ILE A 131 -7.97 -4.29 -15.13
C ILE A 131 -7.85 -2.98 -14.37
N SER A 132 -7.68 -3.06 -13.05
CA SER A 132 -7.50 -1.89 -12.19
C SER A 132 -6.22 -1.14 -12.50
N GLU A 133 -5.12 -1.86 -12.79
CA GLU A 133 -3.83 -1.27 -13.14
C GLU A 133 -3.94 -0.48 -14.44
N ALA A 134 -4.49 -1.09 -15.49
CA ALA A 134 -4.74 -0.46 -16.78
C ALA A 134 -5.76 0.71 -16.72
N GLY A 135 -6.47 0.88 -15.60
CA GLY A 135 -7.52 1.89 -15.46
C GLY A 135 -8.73 1.64 -16.38
N ALA A 136 -8.95 0.39 -16.78
CA ALA A 136 -9.99 0.00 -17.72
C ALA A 136 -11.34 -0.38 -17.07
N GLY A 137 -11.38 -0.42 -15.73
CA GLY A 137 -12.52 -0.85 -14.94
C GLY A 137 -13.21 0.29 -14.17
N VAL A 138 -13.49 0.05 -12.90
CA VAL A 138 -14.05 1.03 -11.97
C VAL A 138 -13.16 2.28 -11.94
N ASN A 139 -13.79 3.44 -12.03
CA ASN A 139 -13.09 4.71 -12.09
C ASN A 139 -12.21 4.90 -10.84
N LYS A 140 -10.91 5.18 -11.06
CA LYS A 140 -9.95 5.46 -9.98
C LYS A 140 -10.26 6.76 -9.25
N ASN A 141 -10.82 7.76 -9.94
CA ASN A 141 -11.22 9.04 -9.36
C ASN A 141 -12.56 8.89 -8.62
N GLN A 142 -12.50 9.00 -7.30
CA GLN A 142 -13.59 8.71 -6.37
C GLN A 142 -13.71 9.82 -5.31
N PRO A 143 -14.24 11.01 -5.67
CA PRO A 143 -14.42 12.12 -4.73
C PRO A 143 -15.34 11.74 -3.57
N GLY A 144 -15.08 12.29 -2.38
CA GLY A 144 -15.78 11.95 -1.15
C GLY A 144 -15.66 10.50 -0.68
N ASN A 145 -14.78 9.67 -1.26
CA ASN A 145 -14.59 8.29 -0.82
C ASN A 145 -13.87 8.24 0.53
N VAL A 146 -14.57 7.73 1.55
CA VAL A 146 -14.09 7.69 2.94
C VAL A 146 -12.89 6.77 3.15
N ASP A 147 -12.80 5.67 2.41
CA ASP A 147 -11.67 4.74 2.51
C ASP A 147 -10.43 5.32 1.85
N LEU A 148 -10.60 5.92 0.65
CA LEU A 148 -9.55 6.59 -0.09
C LEU A 148 -8.94 7.72 0.72
N MET A 149 -9.78 8.62 1.24
CA MET A 149 -9.32 9.73 2.08
C MET A 149 -8.62 9.24 3.35
N LYS A 150 -9.12 8.16 3.97
CA LYS A 150 -8.50 7.58 5.17
C LYS A 150 -7.11 7.04 4.85
N LEU A 151 -6.96 6.30 3.75
CA LEU A 151 -5.68 5.73 3.35
C LEU A 151 -4.70 6.81 2.88
N GLN A 152 -5.16 7.82 2.12
CA GLN A 152 -4.33 8.96 1.73
C GLN A 152 -3.76 9.69 2.94
N LYS A 153 -4.57 9.95 3.98
CA LYS A 153 -4.09 10.55 5.23
C LYS A 153 -3.06 9.65 5.93
N ALA A 154 -3.25 8.34 5.92
CA ALA A 154 -2.29 7.42 6.50
C ALA A 154 -0.96 7.36 5.72
N VAL A 155 -1.02 7.46 4.39
CA VAL A 155 0.16 7.51 3.53
C VAL A 155 0.88 8.84 3.67
N TRP A 156 0.18 9.97 3.50
CA TRP A 156 0.76 11.30 3.31
C TRP A 156 0.75 12.19 4.57
N GLY A 157 -0.15 11.94 5.50
CA GLY A 157 -0.38 12.70 6.75
C GLY A 157 -1.64 13.56 6.72
N ASP A 158 -2.05 13.98 5.52
CA ASP A 158 -3.18 14.86 5.24
C ASP A 158 -3.68 14.64 3.79
N LEU A 159 -4.56 15.51 3.31
CA LEU A 159 -5.04 15.52 1.92
C LEU A 159 -4.52 16.78 1.22
N GLY A 160 -4.04 16.62 -0.01
CA GLY A 160 -3.57 17.73 -0.85
C GLY A 160 -4.67 18.39 -1.67
N TYR A 161 -5.93 18.15 -1.32
CA TYR A 161 -7.13 18.63 -2.02
C TYR A 161 -8.30 18.75 -1.03
N GLU A 162 -9.37 19.44 -1.45
CA GLU A 162 -10.61 19.54 -0.67
C GLU A 162 -11.49 18.28 -0.88
N PRO A 163 -11.88 17.58 0.20
CA PRO A 163 -12.67 16.34 0.20
C PRO A 163 -13.94 16.30 -0.67
#